data_AF-X1F834-F1
#
_entry.id   AF-X1F834-F1
#
_cell.length_a   1.000
_cell.length_b   1.000
_cell.length_c   1.000
_cell.angle_alpha   90.00
_cell.angle_beta   90.00
_cell.angle_gamma   90.00
#
_symmetry.space_group_name_H-M   'P 1'
#
loop_
_entity.id
_entity.type
_entity.pdbx_description
1 polymer ?
#
loop_
_entity_poly.entity_id
_entity_poly.type
_entity_poly.pdbx_seq_one_letter_code
_entity_poly.pdbx_strand_id
1 'polypeptide(L)'
;GVINKEDTGGLELTFGNAEPVLELVRQIAYRQGFGNLLAEGTRGAARRIGKGAEQYAMQVKGLEMPAYHPRGAKAHGLNLLTISLGADHNAGYSNQEIFNIPVPRAVDRLLPIGVWNRVQVSSQS
;
A
#
# COMPACT_ATOMS: atom_id res chain seq x y z
N GLY A 1 -0.86 -22.52 2.61
CA GLY A 1 -0.42 -21.18 2.19
C GLY A 1 1.04 -21.00 2.54
N VAL A 2 1.60 -19.79 2.35
CA VAL A 2 2.99 -19.47 2.75
C VAL A 2 3.18 -19.54 4.27
N ILE A 3 2.14 -19.14 5.01
CA ILE A 3 2.01 -19.16 6.47
C ILE A 3 0.86 -20.13 6.82
N ASN A 4 1.00 -20.87 7.92
CA ASN A 4 -0.01 -21.78 8.47
C ASN A 4 -0.31 -21.47 9.95
N LYS A 5 -1.22 -22.23 10.59
CA LYS A 5 -1.61 -22.04 12.00
C LYS A 5 -0.48 -22.36 12.99
N GLU A 6 0.47 -23.22 12.62
CA GLU A 6 1.60 -23.57 13.48
C GLU A 6 2.57 -22.40 13.57
N ASP A 7 2.84 -21.72 12.44
CA ASP A 7 3.68 -20.53 12.38
C ASP A 7 3.15 -19.41 13.30
N THR A 8 1.83 -19.30 13.44
CA THR A 8 1.14 -18.21 14.14
C THR A 8 0.77 -18.52 15.59
N GLY A 9 1.18 -19.68 16.11
CA GLY A 9 0.79 -20.12 17.46
C GLY A 9 -0.72 -20.37 17.61
N GLY A 10 -1.38 -20.79 16.52
CA GLY A 10 -2.80 -21.12 16.48
C GLY A 10 -3.72 -20.02 15.95
N LEU A 11 -3.21 -18.81 15.69
CA LEU A 11 -4.02 -17.71 15.16
C LEU A 11 -4.44 -17.97 13.71
N GLU A 12 -5.74 -17.90 13.44
CA GLU A 12 -6.30 -18.09 12.10
C GLU A 12 -6.34 -16.78 11.30
N LEU A 13 -5.22 -16.47 10.63
CA LEU A 13 -5.06 -15.25 9.85
C LEU A 13 -5.67 -15.39 8.44
N THR A 14 -6.97 -15.09 8.33
CA THR A 14 -7.73 -15.12 7.07
C THR A 14 -8.35 -13.76 6.78
N PHE A 15 -8.53 -13.42 5.50
CA PHE A 15 -9.21 -12.18 5.11
C PHE A 15 -10.64 -12.17 5.63
N GLY A 16 -11.04 -11.05 6.24
CA GLY A 16 -12.37 -10.87 6.85
C GLY A 16 -12.48 -11.37 8.30
N ASN A 17 -11.44 -12.02 8.85
CA ASN A 17 -11.42 -12.42 10.26
C ASN A 17 -10.71 -11.37 11.12
N ALA A 18 -11.48 -10.62 11.91
CA ALA A 18 -10.95 -9.58 12.80
C ALA A 18 -10.48 -10.11 14.16
N GLU A 19 -10.96 -11.28 14.60
CA GLU A 19 -10.71 -11.84 15.94
C GLU A 19 -9.21 -11.91 16.31
N PRO A 20 -8.31 -12.49 15.48
CA PRO A 20 -6.90 -12.60 15.86
C PRO A 20 -6.11 -11.30 15.72
N VAL A 21 -6.68 -10.24 15.13
CA VAL A 21 -5.94 -9.03 14.75
C VAL A 21 -5.42 -8.29 15.98
N LEU A 22 -6.24 -8.15 17.03
CA LEU A 22 -5.83 -7.45 18.26
C LEU A 22 -4.68 -8.17 18.97
N GLU A 23 -4.76 -9.50 19.04
CA GLU A 23 -3.69 -10.31 19.60
C GLU A 23 -2.42 -10.22 18.75
N LEU A 24 -2.54 -10.21 17.43
CA LEU A 24 -1.39 -10.04 16.54
C LEU A 24 -0.72 -8.67 16.71
N VAL A 25 -1.50 -7.60 16.85
CA VAL A 25 -0.98 -6.25 17.14
C VAL A 25 -0.22 -6.24 18.47
N ARG A 26 -0.78 -6.87 19.51
CA ARG A 26 -0.11 -7.03 20.81
C ARG A 26 1.21 -7.79 20.65
N GLN A 27 1.21 -8.91 19.94
CA GLN A 27 2.41 -9.70 19.68
C GLN A 27 3.49 -8.91 18.93
N ILE A 28 3.11 -8.07 17.97
CA ILE A 28 4.04 -7.18 17.25
C ILE A 28 4.65 -6.17 18.21
N ALA A 29 3.82 -5.47 19.00
CA ALA A 29 4.26 -4.43 19.93
C ALA A 29 5.26 -4.96 20.98
N TYR A 30 5.04 -6.17 21.48
CA TYR A 30 5.90 -6.80 22.49
C TYR A 30 6.92 -7.79 21.92
N ARG A 31 7.03 -7.91 20.59
CA ARG A 31 7.91 -8.87 19.89
C ARG A 31 7.77 -10.31 20.42
N GLN A 32 6.54 -10.79 20.52
CA GLN A 32 6.21 -12.14 21.00
C GLN A 32 5.69 -13.02 19.87
N GLY A 33 5.93 -14.34 19.95
CA GLY A 33 5.42 -15.31 18.99
C GLY A 33 5.67 -14.91 17.53
N PHE A 34 4.63 -14.98 16.70
CA PHE A 34 4.71 -14.59 15.29
C PHE A 34 4.87 -13.07 15.11
N GLY A 35 4.43 -12.27 16.08
CA GLY A 35 4.61 -10.83 16.07
C GLY A 35 6.08 -10.37 16.09
N ASN A 36 7.00 -11.16 16.64
CA ASN A 36 8.44 -10.86 16.55
C ASN A 36 8.95 -10.78 15.11
N LEU A 37 8.43 -11.65 14.23
CA LEU A 37 8.74 -11.65 12.81
C LEU A 37 8.12 -10.44 12.10
N LEU A 38 6.85 -10.16 12.39
CA LEU A 38 6.11 -9.06 11.76
C LEU A 38 6.58 -7.66 12.21
N ALA A 39 7.21 -7.55 13.38
CA ALA A 39 7.81 -6.31 13.88
C ALA A 39 8.98 -5.79 13.03
N GLU A 40 9.46 -6.57 12.06
CA GLU A 40 10.50 -6.18 11.10
C GLU A 40 9.95 -5.48 9.85
N GLY A 41 8.64 -5.21 9.82
CA GLY A 41 7.93 -4.67 8.67
C GLY A 41 7.75 -5.71 7.57
N THR A 42 6.94 -5.39 6.56
CA THR A 42 6.58 -6.33 5.48
C THR A 42 7.79 -6.82 4.69
N ARG A 43 8.75 -5.93 4.40
CA ARG A 43 10.00 -6.27 3.70
C ARG A 43 10.87 -7.24 4.51
N GLY A 44 11.04 -6.96 5.80
CA GLY A 44 11.87 -7.77 6.70
C GLY A 44 11.24 -9.14 6.96
N ALA A 45 9.95 -9.15 7.29
CA ALA A 45 9.18 -10.36 7.51
C ALA A 45 9.18 -11.26 6.28
N ALA A 46 8.87 -10.74 5.09
CA ALA A 46 8.82 -11.54 3.87
C ALA A 46 10.15 -12.22 3.54
N ARG A 47 11.28 -11.51 3.67
CA ARG A 47 12.63 -12.09 3.45
C ARG A 47 12.94 -13.24 4.41
N ARG A 48 12.48 -13.14 5.66
CA ARG A 48 12.68 -14.17 6.68
C ARG A 48 11.73 -15.36 6.51
N ILE A 49 10.50 -15.11 6.06
CA ILE A 49 9.51 -16.15 5.74
C ILE A 49 9.97 -16.95 4.51
N GLY A 50 10.54 -16.28 3.51
CA GLY A 50 10.93 -16.88 2.23
C GLY A 50 9.70 -17.40 1.48
N LYS A 51 9.86 -18.50 0.73
CA LYS A 51 8.77 -19.14 -0.05
C LYS A 51 8.07 -18.19 -1.04
N GLY A 52 8.79 -17.17 -1.53
CA GLY A 52 8.24 -16.14 -2.42
C GLY A 52 7.34 -15.12 -1.72
N ALA A 53 7.38 -15.02 -0.38
CA ALA A 53 6.59 -14.07 0.39
C ALA A 53 6.80 -12.61 -0.03
N GLU A 54 7.95 -12.30 -0.64
CA GLU A 54 8.29 -10.98 -1.15
C GLU A 54 7.30 -10.48 -2.20
N GLN A 55 6.62 -11.37 -2.92
CA GLN A 55 5.57 -11.01 -3.89
C GLN A 55 4.34 -10.38 -3.23
N TYR A 56 4.15 -10.60 -1.92
CA TYR A 56 3.03 -10.07 -1.14
C TYR A 56 3.45 -8.87 -0.27
N ALA A 57 4.74 -8.54 -0.19
CA ALA A 57 5.26 -7.41 0.58
C ALA A 57 5.10 -6.10 -0.21
N MET A 58 3.92 -5.49 -0.13
CA MET A 58 3.58 -4.23 -0.81
C MET A 58 4.29 -3.04 -0.16
N GLN A 59 5.49 -2.70 -0.65
CA GLN A 59 6.32 -1.62 -0.12
C GLN A 59 7.17 -0.95 -1.21
N VAL A 60 7.63 0.27 -0.94
CA VAL A 60 8.71 0.92 -1.69
C VAL A 60 9.83 1.32 -0.73
N LYS A 61 11.08 0.95 -1.06
CA LYS A 61 12.30 1.23 -0.26
C LYS A 61 12.25 0.77 1.21
N GLY A 62 11.29 -0.05 1.59
CA GLY A 62 11.12 -0.62 2.93
C GLY A 62 9.89 -0.09 3.67
N LEU A 63 9.20 0.91 3.12
CA LEU A 63 8.00 1.49 3.72
C LEU A 63 6.74 0.95 3.03
N GLU A 64 5.76 0.54 3.83
CA GLU A 64 4.49 -0.03 3.39
C GLU A 64 3.69 0.94 2.49
N MET A 65 3.00 0.38 1.49
CA MET A 65 2.13 1.15 0.62
C MET A 65 0.98 1.82 1.40
N PRO A 66 0.62 3.08 1.09
CA PRO A 66 -0.51 3.75 1.71
C PRO A 66 -1.84 3.28 1.11
N ALA A 67 -2.96 3.84 1.58
CA ALA A 67 -4.32 3.53 1.13
C ALA A 67 -4.66 3.96 -0.32
N TYR A 68 -3.65 4.17 -1.18
CA TYR A 68 -3.82 4.61 -2.57
C TYR A 68 -3.19 3.61 -3.53
N HIS A 69 -3.99 3.12 -4.48
CA HIS A 69 -3.53 2.16 -5.46
C HIS A 69 -2.96 2.87 -6.70
N PRO A 70 -1.70 2.62 -7.13
CA PRO A 70 -1.06 3.34 -8.23
C PRO A 70 -1.76 3.18 -9.59
N ARG A 71 -2.40 2.03 -9.84
CA ARG A 71 -3.28 1.81 -11.02
C ARG A 71 -4.39 2.87 -11.18
N GLY A 72 -4.90 3.43 -10.08
CA GLY A 72 -5.95 4.44 -10.10
C GLY A 72 -5.45 5.87 -9.94
N ALA A 73 -4.16 6.07 -9.67
CA ALA A 73 -3.53 7.38 -9.47
C ALA A 73 -2.05 7.28 -9.87
N LYS A 74 -1.77 7.53 -11.15
CA LYS A 74 -0.48 7.23 -11.79
C LYS A 74 0.59 8.23 -11.34
N ALA A 75 0.25 9.52 -11.28
CA ALA A 75 1.13 10.53 -10.72
C ALA A 75 1.41 10.25 -9.24
N HIS A 76 0.40 9.79 -8.50
CA HIS A 76 0.59 9.37 -7.11
C HIS A 76 1.55 8.17 -7.01
N GLY A 77 1.39 7.16 -7.88
CA GLY A 77 2.32 6.05 -7.99
C GLY A 77 3.77 6.48 -8.28
N LEU A 78 3.97 7.46 -9.16
CA LEU A 78 5.30 8.03 -9.43
C LEU A 78 5.90 8.69 -8.19
N ASN A 79 5.10 9.42 -7.41
CA ASN A 79 5.55 9.98 -6.14
C ASN A 79 6.05 8.89 -5.18
N LEU A 80 5.24 7.85 -4.94
CA LEU A 80 5.59 6.74 -4.05
C LEU A 80 6.90 6.04 -4.45
N LEU A 81 7.20 5.98 -5.75
CA LEU A 81 8.44 5.39 -6.27
C LEU A 81 9.67 6.29 -6.08
N THR A 82 9.51 7.59 -6.29
CA THR A 82 10.65 8.53 -6.43
C THR A 82 11.09 9.17 -5.12
N ILE A 83 10.17 9.37 -4.19
CA ILE A 83 10.47 9.92 -2.86
C ILE A 83 11.55 9.11 -2.13
N SER A 84 12.46 9.79 -1.43
CA SER A 84 13.60 9.16 -0.73
C SER A 84 13.19 8.26 0.45
N LEU A 85 12.05 8.53 1.08
CA LEU A 85 11.59 7.84 2.30
C LEU A 85 11.01 6.43 2.04
N GLY A 86 10.46 6.17 0.85
CA GLY A 86 9.64 4.99 0.55
C GLY A 86 8.19 5.36 0.27
N ALA A 87 7.25 4.42 0.30
CA ALA A 87 5.86 4.65 -0.13
C ALA A 87 5.07 5.58 0.82
N ASP A 88 5.37 6.88 0.83
CA ASP A 88 4.70 7.91 1.62
C ASP A 88 3.96 8.92 0.71
N HIS A 89 2.70 9.17 1.04
CA HIS A 89 1.85 10.11 0.33
C HIS A 89 1.93 11.53 0.88
N ASN A 90 2.39 11.73 2.12
CA ASN A 90 2.40 13.06 2.75
C ASN A 90 3.47 13.98 2.16
N ALA A 91 4.59 13.43 1.74
CA ALA A 91 5.68 14.19 1.13
C ALA A 91 5.48 14.48 -0.38
N GLY A 92 4.37 14.02 -0.97
CA GLY A 92 3.95 14.43 -2.30
C GLY A 92 2.55 13.91 -2.63
N TYR A 93 1.62 14.84 -2.84
CA TYR A 93 0.20 14.50 -2.95
C TYR A 93 -0.38 14.93 -4.31
N SER A 94 -0.91 13.95 -5.05
CA SER A 94 -1.43 14.15 -6.40
C SER A 94 -2.89 14.61 -6.35
N ASN A 95 -3.11 15.82 -5.86
CA ASN A 95 -4.43 16.42 -5.61
C ASN A 95 -5.41 16.30 -6.78
N GLN A 96 -4.92 16.47 -8.01
CA GLN A 96 -5.74 16.36 -9.22
C GLN A 96 -6.24 14.92 -9.44
N GLU A 97 -5.42 13.91 -9.16
CA GLU A 97 -5.83 12.51 -9.29
C GLU A 97 -6.68 12.05 -8.11
N ILE A 98 -6.35 12.45 -6.88
CA ILE A 98 -6.99 11.91 -5.67
C ILE A 98 -8.30 12.62 -5.34
N PHE A 99 -8.34 13.95 -5.46
CA PHE A 99 -9.47 14.78 -5.07
C PHE A 99 -10.20 15.42 -6.26
N ASN A 100 -9.76 15.13 -7.49
CA ASN A 100 -10.30 15.74 -8.71
C ASN A 100 -10.21 17.28 -8.71
N ILE A 101 -9.18 17.84 -8.06
CA ILE A 101 -8.96 19.28 -8.03
C ILE A 101 -8.55 19.76 -9.44
N PRO A 102 -9.29 20.67 -10.09
CA PRO A 102 -9.09 21.02 -11.50
C PRO A 102 -8.01 22.09 -11.73
N VAL A 103 -7.04 22.21 -10.82
CA VAL A 103 -6.00 23.25 -10.84
C VAL A 103 -4.62 22.59 -10.99
N PRO A 104 -3.76 23.05 -11.92
CA PRO A 104 -3.99 24.13 -12.91
C PRO A 104 -4.89 23.72 -14.09
N ARG A 105 -5.20 22.43 -14.23
CA ARG A 105 -6.16 21.90 -15.22
C ARG A 105 -6.81 20.62 -14.70
N ALA A 106 -7.97 20.25 -15.22
CA ALA A 106 -8.57 18.96 -14.93
C ALA A 106 -7.73 17.82 -15.54
N VAL A 107 -7.69 16.67 -14.85
CA VAL A 107 -7.00 15.46 -15.32
C VAL A 107 -7.96 14.28 -15.21
N ASP A 108 -8.01 13.44 -16.24
CA ASP A 108 -8.62 12.12 -16.14
C ASP A 108 -7.51 11.09 -15.92
N ARG A 109 -7.41 10.61 -14.68
CA ARG A 109 -6.41 9.65 -14.23
C ARG A 109 -6.55 8.26 -14.86
N LEU A 110 -7.71 7.95 -15.46
CA LEU A 110 -7.98 6.68 -16.10
C LEU A 110 -7.61 6.68 -17.59
N LEU A 111 -7.34 7.85 -18.18
CA LEU A 111 -6.92 7.92 -19.58
C LEU A 111 -5.65 7.10 -19.84
N PRO A 112 -5.56 6.39 -20.98
CA PRO A 112 -4.33 5.74 -21.41
C PRO A 112 -3.19 6.76 -21.56
N ILE A 113 -1.96 6.31 -21.31
CA ILE A 113 -0.77 7.12 -21.56
C ILE A 113 -0.76 7.55 -23.04
N GLY A 114 -0.54 8.85 -23.29
CA GLY A 114 -0.49 9.42 -24.65
C GLY A 114 -1.78 10.07 -25.14
N VAL A 115 -2.90 9.98 -24.41
CA VAL A 115 -4.17 10.63 -24.79
C VAL A 115 -4.31 11.98 -24.07
N TRP A 116 -3.75 13.04 -24.63
CA TRP A 116 -3.67 14.36 -23.96
C TRP A 116 -4.88 15.29 -24.20
N ASN A 117 -5.73 15.01 -25.19
CA ASN A 117 -6.64 16.02 -25.75
C ASN A 117 -8.13 15.89 -25.37
N ARG A 118 -8.50 15.20 -24.28
CA ARG A 118 -9.93 14.85 -24.05
C ARG A 118 -10.53 15.07 -22.66
N VAL A 119 -9.96 15.92 -21.82
CA VAL A 119 -10.70 16.37 -20.61
C VAL A 119 -11.53 17.59 -20.99
N GLN A 120 -12.72 17.37 -21.57
CA GLN A 120 -13.70 18.45 -21.72
C GLN A 120 -14.28 18.75 -20.34
N VAL A 121 -13.94 19.92 -19.79
CA VAL A 121 -14.64 20.47 -18.64
C VAL A 121 -16.00 20.94 -19.16
N SER A 122 -17.03 20.11 -19.02
CA SER A 122 -18.39 20.58 -19.25
C SER A 122 -18.71 21.60 -18.17
N SER A 123 -18.76 22.88 -18.53
CA SER A 123 -19.30 23.92 -17.67
C SER A 123 -20.77 23.60 -17.40
N GLN A 124 -21.10 23.19 -16.18
CA GLN A 124 -22.48 23.26 -15.73
C GLN A 124 -22.76 24.72 -15.39
N SER A 125 -23.56 25.37 -16.24
CA SER A 125 -24.29 26.61 -15.98
C SER A 125 -25.54 26.31 -15.17
#